data_AF-I4BJH5-F1
#
_entry.id   AF-I4BJH5-F1
#
_cell.length_a   1.000
_cell.length_b   1.000
_cell.length_c   1.000
_cell.angle_alpha   90.00
_cell.angle_beta   90.00
_cell.angle_gamma   90.00
#
_symmetry.space_group_name_H-M   'P 1'
#
loop_
_entity.id
_entity.type
_entity.pdbx_description
1 polymer ?
#
loop_
_entity_poly.entity_id
_entity_poly.type
_entity_poly.pdbx_seq_one_letter_code
_entity_poly.pdbx_strand_id
1 'polypeptide(L)'
;MNDIKPSNAAPTRFLRVETPGRCGTCSWHVETQGHHPQCTGGQVKPVAPPLFLKPGEYLLPWDDDDTIRRHQQLWEILRPVKPPGPQRVKSEPWFDATFDGVIEDVRKIQTRRNSRLFWAARRLGELAHYGHWDESECERALMDASAHWDDCEYWRRRSLATIKSGWKTGTSEPKDAGAK
;
A
#
# COMPACT_ATOMS: atom_id res chain seq x y z
N MET A 1 -52.75 17.17 -22.00
CA MET A 1 -52.61 18.51 -21.43
C MET A 1 -52.39 18.34 -19.95
N ASN A 2 -51.15 18.48 -19.48
CA ASN A 2 -50.83 18.37 -18.05
C ASN A 2 -50.73 19.80 -17.49
N ASP A 3 -51.66 20.14 -16.61
CA ASP A 3 -51.67 21.39 -15.87
C ASP A 3 -50.49 21.41 -14.87
N ILE A 4 -49.45 22.15 -15.22
CA ILE A 4 -48.38 22.49 -14.27
C ILE A 4 -48.90 23.64 -13.42
N LYS A 5 -49.33 23.34 -12.18
CA LYS A 5 -49.55 24.36 -11.16
C LYS A 5 -48.20 25.01 -10.81
N PRO A 6 -48.05 26.35 -10.89
CA PRO A 6 -46.85 27.00 -10.41
C PRO A 6 -46.73 26.80 -8.89
N SER A 7 -45.63 26.20 -8.47
CA SER A 7 -45.24 26.07 -7.06
C SER A 7 -45.01 27.47 -6.48
N ASN A 8 -45.80 27.85 -5.48
CA ASN A 8 -45.61 29.04 -4.63
C ASN A 8 -44.41 28.88 -3.66
N ALA A 9 -43.28 28.38 -4.14
CA ALA A 9 -42.05 28.34 -3.37
C ALA A 9 -41.43 29.74 -3.39
N ALA A 10 -41.64 30.52 -2.32
CA ALA A 10 -40.89 31.75 -2.07
C ALA A 10 -39.39 31.46 -2.19
N PRO A 11 -38.57 32.36 -2.76
CA PRO A 11 -37.15 32.13 -2.92
C PRO A 11 -36.50 31.85 -1.57
N THR A 12 -35.88 30.68 -1.46
CA THR A 12 -35.07 30.19 -0.35
C THR A 12 -33.97 31.19 -0.04
N ARG A 13 -34.25 32.19 0.80
CA ARG A 13 -33.26 33.21 1.15
C ARG A 13 -32.39 32.65 2.28
N PHE A 14 -31.24 32.11 1.93
CA PHE A 14 -30.25 31.68 2.92
C PHE A 14 -29.73 32.89 3.71
N LEU A 15 -29.71 32.79 5.04
CA LEU A 15 -29.17 33.81 5.93
C LEU A 15 -27.64 33.66 5.96
N ARG A 16 -26.89 34.66 5.48
CA ARG A 16 -25.43 34.65 5.51
C ARG A 16 -24.91 34.48 6.94
N VAL A 17 -23.89 33.64 7.09
CA VAL A 17 -23.15 33.43 8.34
C VAL A 17 -21.69 33.82 8.13
N GLU A 18 -21.11 34.48 9.12
CA GLU A 18 -19.76 35.07 9.03
C GLU A 18 -18.64 34.02 9.06
N THR A 19 -18.87 32.84 9.64
CA THR A 19 -17.88 31.76 9.74
C THR A 19 -18.53 30.38 9.56
N PRO A 20 -17.82 29.39 8.97
CA PRO A 20 -18.31 28.02 8.87
C PRO A 20 -18.56 27.44 10.26
N GLY A 21 -19.65 26.68 10.41
CA GLY A 21 -19.90 25.99 11.65
C GLY A 21 -21.08 25.05 11.56
N ARG A 22 -21.51 24.57 12.72
CA ARG A 22 -22.61 23.63 12.83
C ARG A 22 -23.84 24.32 13.39
N CYS A 23 -24.97 24.14 12.72
CA CYS A 23 -26.25 24.57 13.26
C CYS A 23 -26.64 23.68 14.44
N GLY A 24 -26.81 24.26 15.63
CA GLY A 24 -27.18 23.50 16.83
C GLY A 24 -28.54 22.79 16.76
N THR A 25 -29.42 23.18 15.85
CA THR A 25 -30.80 22.65 15.75
C THR A 25 -30.91 21.50 14.77
N CYS A 26 -30.33 21.62 13.57
CA CYS A 26 -30.42 20.56 12.56
C CYS A 26 -29.19 19.66 12.51
N SER A 27 -28.07 20.00 13.16
CA SER A 27 -26.81 19.25 13.09
C SER A 27 -26.18 19.15 11.69
N TRP A 28 -26.75 19.81 10.68
CA TRP A 28 -26.19 19.95 9.34
C TRP A 28 -25.13 21.05 9.31
N HIS A 29 -24.15 20.90 8.40
CA HIS A 29 -23.12 21.89 8.15
C HIS A 29 -23.71 23.13 7.49
N VAL A 30 -23.27 24.30 7.95
CA VAL A 30 -23.58 25.58 7.33
C VAL A 30 -22.27 26.15 6.80
N GLU A 31 -22.02 25.98 5.50
CA GLU A 31 -20.99 26.76 4.81
C GLU A 31 -21.44 28.24 4.73
N THR A 32 -20.48 29.13 4.45
CA THR A 32 -20.60 30.61 4.41
C THR A 32 -21.81 31.21 3.65
N GLN A 33 -22.63 30.38 3.02
CA GLN A 33 -23.82 30.77 2.27
C GLN A 33 -25.15 30.57 3.01
N GLY A 34 -25.18 29.99 4.22
CA GLY A 34 -26.31 30.19 5.16
C GLY A 34 -27.20 28.99 5.49
N HIS A 35 -28.03 29.16 6.53
CA HIS A 35 -28.87 28.11 7.12
C HIS A 35 -30.01 27.62 6.20
N HIS A 36 -30.41 26.36 6.39
CA HIS A 36 -31.64 25.83 5.80
C HIS A 36 -32.89 26.60 6.31
N PRO A 37 -33.86 26.99 5.46
CA PRO A 37 -34.97 27.87 5.84
C PRO A 37 -35.92 27.32 6.90
N GLN A 38 -35.97 25.99 7.04
CA GLN A 38 -36.81 25.33 8.05
C GLN A 38 -36.17 25.31 9.45
N CYS A 39 -34.96 25.88 9.59
CA CYS A 39 -34.22 25.88 10.85
C CYS A 39 -34.47 27.21 11.58
N THR A 40 -35.49 27.24 12.44
CA THR A 40 -36.10 28.45 13.03
C THR A 40 -35.27 29.16 14.11
N GLY A 41 -34.04 28.77 14.41
CA GLY A 41 -33.27 29.45 15.46
C GLY A 41 -31.93 28.83 15.86
N GLY A 42 -31.26 28.12 14.97
CA GLY A 42 -30.04 27.42 15.35
C GLY A 42 -28.83 28.35 15.43
N GLN A 43 -28.35 28.64 16.64
CA GLN A 43 -27.03 29.24 16.84
C GLN A 43 -25.95 28.39 16.13
N VAL A 44 -25.12 29.03 15.31
CA VAL A 44 -23.91 28.40 14.76
C VAL A 44 -22.86 28.37 15.85
N LYS A 45 -22.38 27.17 16.21
CA LYS A 45 -21.19 27.05 17.05
C LYS A 45 -19.95 26.97 16.16
N PRO A 46 -18.94 27.84 16.35
CA PRO A 46 -17.68 27.72 15.65
C PRO A 46 -16.99 26.42 16.08
N VAL A 47 -16.45 25.68 15.12
CA VAL A 47 -15.67 24.46 15.39
C VAL A 47 -14.22 24.88 15.61
N ALA A 48 -13.63 24.48 16.74
CA ALA A 48 -12.24 24.79 17.06
C ALA A 48 -11.27 24.14 16.05
N PRO A 49 -10.10 24.74 15.77
CA PRO A 49 -9.11 24.17 14.86
C PRO A 49 -8.58 22.81 15.36
N PRO A 50 -8.08 21.93 14.45
CA PRO A 50 -7.76 20.55 14.77
C PRO A 50 -6.68 20.41 15.86
N LEU A 51 -6.91 19.50 16.80
CA LEU A 51 -6.01 19.17 17.91
C LEU A 51 -4.89 18.22 17.43
N PHE A 52 -3.63 18.53 17.75
CA PHE A 52 -2.47 17.67 17.51
C PHE A 52 -2.35 16.60 18.60
N LEU A 53 -2.19 15.32 18.22
CA LEU A 53 -1.94 14.24 19.19
C LEU A 53 -0.47 13.77 19.21
N LYS A 54 0.24 13.60 18.07
CA LYS A 54 1.72 13.34 17.98
C LYS A 54 2.30 13.68 16.58
N PRO A 55 3.64 13.86 16.42
CA PRO A 55 4.27 14.02 15.12
C PRO A 55 4.12 12.76 14.25
N GLY A 56 3.55 12.90 13.04
CA GLY A 56 3.49 11.84 12.03
C GLY A 56 2.20 11.01 12.00
N GLU A 57 1.25 11.23 12.92
CA GLU A 57 -0.08 10.62 12.88
C GLU A 57 -1.15 11.70 12.67
N TYR A 58 -1.95 11.56 11.60
CA TYR A 58 -3.08 12.43 11.32
C TYR A 58 -4.36 11.75 11.76
N LEU A 59 -5.10 12.37 12.69
CA LEU A 59 -6.51 12.06 12.91
C LEU A 59 -7.30 13.20 12.28
N LEU A 60 -7.75 12.99 11.04
CA LEU A 60 -8.65 13.93 10.40
C LEU A 60 -10.01 13.83 11.09
N PRO A 61 -10.64 14.94 11.49
CA PRO A 61 -11.94 14.89 12.18
C PRO A 61 -13.13 14.47 11.30
N TRP A 62 -12.91 13.91 10.10
CA TRP A 62 -13.94 13.74 9.08
C TRP A 62 -13.74 12.46 8.25
N ASP A 63 -14.67 11.52 8.38
CA ASP A 63 -14.93 10.38 7.48
C ASP A 63 -15.88 10.84 6.35
N ASP A 64 -15.43 11.73 5.45
CA ASP A 64 -16.13 11.93 4.17
C ASP A 64 -15.29 11.44 2.99
N ASP A 65 -15.97 10.82 2.01
CA ASP A 65 -15.35 10.17 0.86
C ASP A 65 -14.45 11.11 0.05
N ASP A 66 -14.73 12.42 0.10
CA ASP A 66 -13.93 13.44 -0.58
C ASP A 66 -12.60 13.71 0.13
N THR A 67 -12.58 13.70 1.46
CA THR A 67 -11.33 13.77 2.22
C THR A 67 -10.49 12.51 2.02
N ILE A 68 -11.12 11.33 2.00
CA ILE A 68 -10.45 10.06 1.71
C ILE A 68 -9.80 10.10 0.31
N ARG A 69 -10.51 10.61 -0.71
CA ARG A 69 -9.98 10.75 -2.07
C ARG A 69 -8.82 11.73 -2.18
N ARG A 70 -8.91 12.90 -1.53
CA ARG A 70 -7.79 13.86 -1.48
C ARG A 70 -6.59 13.30 -0.74
N HIS A 71 -6.81 12.52 0.31
CA HIS A 71 -5.75 11.85 1.04
C HIS A 71 -5.05 10.79 0.19
N GLN A 72 -5.80 9.98 -0.56
CA GLN A 72 -5.24 9.02 -1.51
C GLN A 72 -4.39 9.70 -2.59
N GLN A 73 -4.85 10.82 -3.16
CA GLN A 73 -4.08 11.61 -4.11
C GLN A 73 -2.80 12.18 -3.49
N LEU A 74 -2.86 12.68 -2.25
CA LEU A 74 -1.67 13.16 -1.54
C LEU A 74 -0.68 12.04 -1.24
N TRP A 75 -1.15 10.83 -0.92
CA TRP A 75 -0.29 9.64 -0.74
C TRP A 75 0.37 9.17 -2.04
N GLU A 76 -0.27 9.39 -3.19
CA GLU A 76 0.37 9.14 -4.49
C GLU A 76 1.48 10.16 -4.79
N ILE A 77 1.24 11.44 -4.46
CA ILE A 77 2.19 12.54 -4.68
C ILE A 77 3.38 12.46 -3.71
N LEU A 78 3.11 12.15 -2.44
CA LEU A 78 4.11 12.09 -1.37
C LEU A 78 4.72 10.70 -1.22
N ARG A 79 4.37 9.74 -2.10
CA ARG A 79 4.95 8.40 -2.05
C ARG A 79 6.46 8.58 -2.16
N PRO A 80 7.25 8.18 -1.15
CA PRO A 80 8.69 8.32 -1.23
C PRO A 80 9.14 7.58 -2.47
N VAL A 81 9.77 8.32 -3.40
CA VAL A 81 10.39 7.71 -4.57
C VAL A 81 11.40 6.73 -4.01
N LYS A 82 11.13 5.43 -4.15
CA LYS A 82 12.06 4.37 -3.75
C LYS A 82 13.41 4.80 -4.36
N PRO A 83 14.47 4.99 -3.55
CA PRO A 83 15.76 5.37 -4.10
C PRO A 83 16.07 4.40 -5.23
N PRO A 84 16.62 4.87 -6.37
CA PRO A 84 16.95 3.98 -7.46
C PRO A 84 17.71 2.81 -6.85
N GLY A 85 17.17 1.60 -7.02
CA GLY A 85 17.81 0.40 -6.53
C GLY A 85 19.26 0.39 -7.01
N PRO A 86 20.17 -0.27 -6.28
CA PRO A 86 21.56 -0.35 -6.70
C PRO A 86 21.60 -0.67 -8.20
N GLN A 87 22.24 0.21 -8.98
CA GLN A 87 22.38 -0.02 -10.41
C GLN A 87 23.00 -1.41 -10.57
N ARG A 88 22.29 -2.27 -11.30
CA ARG A 88 22.73 -3.64 -11.56
C ARG A 88 24.12 -3.56 -12.19
N VAL A 89 25.15 -3.80 -11.39
CA VAL A 89 26.51 -3.98 -11.89
C VAL A 89 26.39 -5.10 -12.92
N LYS A 90 26.94 -4.92 -14.12
CA LYS A 90 26.90 -5.96 -15.17
C LYS A 90 27.26 -7.29 -14.52
N SER A 91 26.26 -8.17 -14.36
CA SER A 91 26.47 -9.48 -13.77
C SER A 91 27.46 -10.20 -14.66
N GLU A 92 28.48 -10.81 -14.06
CA GLU A 92 29.35 -11.67 -14.86
C GLU A 92 28.49 -12.82 -15.43
N PRO A 93 28.72 -13.28 -16.68
CA PRO A 93 27.84 -14.26 -17.34
C PRO A 93 27.59 -15.54 -16.53
N TRP A 94 28.52 -15.93 -15.65
CA TRP A 94 28.36 -17.10 -14.79
C TRP A 94 27.31 -16.89 -13.67
N PHE A 95 27.03 -15.65 -13.25
CA PHE A 95 25.98 -15.36 -12.29
C PHE A 95 24.60 -15.59 -12.87
N ASP A 96 24.37 -15.13 -14.10
CA ASP A 96 23.10 -15.34 -14.80
C ASP A 96 22.86 -16.84 -15.02
N ALA A 97 23.90 -17.58 -15.43
CA ALA A 97 23.84 -19.03 -15.55
C ALA A 97 23.56 -19.73 -14.20
N THR A 98 24.12 -19.22 -13.10
CA THR A 98 23.86 -19.75 -11.74
C THR A 98 22.42 -19.48 -11.31
N PHE A 99 21.91 -18.27 -11.57
CA PHE A 99 20.54 -17.90 -11.29
C PHE A 99 19.57 -18.80 -12.05
N ASP A 100 19.74 -18.92 -13.36
CA ASP A 100 18.91 -19.76 -14.22
C ASP A 100 18.96 -21.23 -13.79
N GLY A 101 20.15 -21.72 -13.42
CA GLY A 101 20.32 -23.07 -12.88
C GLY A 101 19.53 -23.30 -11.59
N VAL A 102 19.57 -22.35 -10.65
CA VAL A 102 18.79 -22.43 -9.40
C VAL A 102 17.29 -22.41 -9.67
N ILE A 103 16.83 -21.53 -10.56
CA ILE A 103 15.40 -21.44 -10.92
C ILE A 103 14.92 -22.71 -11.61
N GLU A 104 15.71 -23.26 -12.52
CA GLU A 104 15.39 -24.50 -13.22
C GLU A 104 15.40 -25.72 -12.29
N ASP A 105 16.33 -25.77 -11.34
CA ASP A 105 16.31 -26.77 -10.26
C ASP A 105 15.01 -26.67 -9.47
N VAL A 106 14.55 -25.45 -9.15
CA VAL A 106 13.29 -25.26 -8.43
C VAL A 106 12.11 -25.83 -9.21
N ARG A 107 12.03 -25.59 -10.52
CA ARG A 107 10.94 -26.12 -11.36
C ARG A 107 10.87 -27.65 -11.40
N LYS A 108 12.01 -28.33 -11.25
CA LYS A 108 12.11 -29.79 -11.37
C LYS A 108 11.87 -30.55 -10.06
N ILE A 109 11.80 -29.87 -8.92
CA ILE A 109 11.65 -30.55 -7.62
C ILE A 109 10.27 -31.20 -7.50
N GLN A 110 10.26 -32.50 -7.24
CA GLN A 110 9.03 -33.23 -6.91
C GLN A 110 8.87 -33.50 -5.40
N THR A 111 9.98 -33.68 -4.68
CA THR A 111 10.01 -34.06 -3.26
C THR A 111 10.87 -33.12 -2.43
N ARG A 112 10.60 -33.05 -1.11
CA ARG A 112 11.31 -32.12 -0.18
C ARG A 112 11.27 -30.66 -0.66
N ARG A 113 10.15 -30.26 -1.27
CA ARG A 113 9.90 -28.95 -1.89
C ARG A 113 10.39 -27.79 -1.03
N ASN A 114 9.91 -27.69 0.21
CA ASN A 114 10.28 -26.60 1.12
C ASN A 114 11.77 -26.57 1.45
N SER A 115 12.38 -27.71 1.76
CA SER A 115 13.82 -27.75 2.09
C SER A 115 14.65 -27.32 0.89
N ARG A 116 14.31 -27.77 -0.31
CA ARG A 116 15.01 -27.38 -1.54
C ARG A 116 14.79 -25.91 -1.90
N LEU A 117 13.56 -25.42 -1.77
CA LEU A 117 13.22 -24.00 -1.95
C LEU A 117 13.98 -23.10 -0.97
N PHE A 118 14.12 -23.53 0.28
CA PHE A 118 14.93 -22.84 1.28
C PHE A 118 16.39 -22.71 0.84
N TRP A 119 17.00 -23.81 0.39
CA TRP A 119 18.40 -23.79 -0.07
C TRP A 119 18.60 -22.99 -1.36
N ALA A 120 17.63 -23.02 -2.28
CA ALA A 120 17.62 -22.17 -3.46
C ALA A 120 17.57 -20.67 -3.08
N ALA A 121 16.64 -20.29 -2.21
CA ALA A 121 16.53 -18.92 -1.72
C ALA A 121 17.76 -18.47 -0.95
N ARG A 122 18.35 -19.34 -0.13
CA ARG A 122 19.63 -19.08 0.55
C ARG A 122 20.73 -18.84 -0.47
N ARG A 123 20.86 -19.68 -1.49
CA ARG A 123 21.91 -19.52 -2.50
C ARG A 123 21.77 -18.19 -3.25
N LEU A 124 20.55 -17.79 -3.61
CA LEU A 124 20.32 -16.49 -4.22
C LEU A 124 20.62 -15.32 -3.25
N GLY A 125 20.29 -15.47 -1.97
CA GLY A 125 20.66 -14.51 -0.93
C GLY A 125 22.17 -14.35 -0.75
N GLU A 126 22.93 -15.44 -0.83
CA GLU A 126 24.40 -15.41 -0.83
C GLU A 126 24.94 -14.62 -2.03
N LEU A 127 24.37 -14.81 -3.23
CA LEU A 127 24.76 -14.05 -4.43
C LEU A 127 24.36 -12.56 -4.33
N ALA A 128 23.19 -12.28 -3.74
CA ALA A 128 22.71 -10.92 -3.55
C ALA A 128 23.55 -10.15 -2.52
N HIS A 129 24.09 -10.82 -1.50
CA HIS A 129 25.03 -10.23 -0.55
C HIS A 129 26.24 -9.58 -1.26
N TYR A 130 26.73 -10.20 -2.33
CA TYR A 130 27.82 -9.66 -3.15
C TYR A 130 27.37 -8.59 -4.18
N GLY A 131 26.11 -8.16 -4.13
CA GLY A 131 25.60 -7.02 -4.90
C GLY A 131 25.03 -7.36 -6.28
N HIS A 132 24.72 -8.62 -6.56
CA HIS A 132 24.34 -9.06 -7.91
C HIS A 132 22.83 -9.02 -8.20
N TRP A 133 21.97 -9.09 -7.18
CA TRP A 133 20.53 -9.26 -7.37
C TRP A 133 19.67 -8.57 -6.32
N ASP A 134 18.49 -8.09 -6.74
CA ASP A 134 17.47 -7.54 -5.86
C ASP A 134 16.60 -8.65 -5.27
N GLU A 135 16.27 -8.51 -3.98
CA GLU A 135 15.43 -9.46 -3.24
C GLU A 135 14.07 -9.69 -3.90
N SER A 136 13.43 -8.62 -4.41
CA SER A 136 12.10 -8.72 -5.00
C SER A 136 12.09 -9.42 -6.35
N GLU A 137 13.20 -9.40 -7.09
CA GLU A 137 13.35 -10.15 -8.34
C GLU A 137 13.56 -11.63 -8.07
N CYS A 138 14.45 -11.97 -7.13
CA CYS A 138 14.69 -13.35 -6.72
C CYS A 138 13.45 -13.99 -6.08
N GLU A 139 12.74 -13.28 -5.20
CA GLU A 139 11.51 -13.77 -4.58
C GLU A 139 10.46 -14.11 -5.64
N ARG A 140 10.24 -13.20 -6.60
CA ARG A 140 9.28 -13.38 -7.68
C ARG A 140 9.65 -14.57 -8.57
N ALA A 141 10.90 -14.68 -8.98
CA ALA A 141 11.36 -15.77 -9.82
C ALA A 141 11.21 -17.15 -9.14
N LEU A 142 11.51 -17.23 -7.84
CA LEU A 142 11.31 -18.45 -7.05
C LEU A 142 9.83 -18.79 -6.90
N MET A 143 8.98 -17.80 -6.64
CA MET A 143 7.52 -17.99 -6.55
C MET A 143 6.93 -18.47 -7.88
N ASP A 144 7.35 -17.89 -9.01
CA ASP A 144 6.93 -18.30 -10.34
C ASP A 144 7.40 -19.74 -10.65
N ALA A 145 8.63 -20.09 -10.27
CA ALA A 145 9.17 -21.44 -10.45
C ALA A 145 8.44 -22.49 -9.60
N SER A 146 8.03 -22.14 -8.38
CA SER A 146 7.30 -23.01 -7.47
C SER A 146 5.78 -23.00 -7.67
N ALA A 147 5.24 -22.17 -8.58
CA ALA A 147 3.80 -21.93 -8.70
C ALA A 147 2.98 -23.22 -8.91
N HIS A 148 3.56 -24.23 -9.57
CA HIS A 148 2.92 -25.52 -9.80
C HIS A 148 2.74 -26.38 -8.53
N TRP A 149 3.34 -25.99 -7.39
CA TRP A 149 3.11 -26.61 -6.08
C TRP A 149 1.99 -25.94 -5.29
N ASP A 150 1.69 -24.69 -5.60
CA ASP A 150 0.81 -23.83 -4.82
C ASP A 150 -0.65 -24.05 -5.26
N ASP A 151 -1.17 -25.24 -4.96
CA ASP A 151 -2.56 -25.62 -5.24
C ASP A 151 -3.60 -24.78 -4.46
N CYS A 152 -3.15 -24.08 -3.42
CA CYS A 152 -3.97 -23.16 -2.63
C CYS A 152 -3.12 -22.05 -1.98
N GLU A 153 -3.82 -21.05 -1.43
CA GLU A 153 -3.19 -19.90 -0.79
C GLU A 153 -2.30 -20.29 0.41
N TYR A 154 -2.64 -21.35 1.14
CA TYR A 154 -1.84 -21.85 2.26
C TYR A 154 -0.43 -22.24 1.80
N TRP A 155 -0.31 -23.01 0.70
CA TRP A 155 0.99 -23.41 0.16
C TRP A 155 1.75 -22.21 -0.39
N ARG A 156 1.08 -21.29 -1.08
CA ARG A 156 1.69 -20.05 -1.54
C ARG A 156 2.31 -19.23 -0.41
N ARG A 157 1.59 -19.03 0.70
CA ARG A 157 2.11 -18.33 1.89
C ARG A 157 3.29 -19.07 2.51
N ARG A 158 3.25 -20.40 2.52
CA ARG A 158 4.32 -21.25 3.05
C ARG A 158 5.59 -21.19 2.18
N SER A 159 5.44 -21.22 0.86
CA SER A 159 6.51 -21.03 -0.12
C SER A 159 7.18 -19.68 0.08
N LEU A 160 6.39 -18.61 0.18
CA LEU A 160 6.88 -17.26 0.46
C LEU A 160 7.65 -17.16 1.79
N ALA A 161 7.10 -17.70 2.87
CA ALA A 161 7.79 -17.70 4.17
C ALA A 161 9.11 -18.48 4.13
N THR A 162 9.15 -19.58 3.38
CA THR A 162 10.35 -20.40 3.18
C THR A 162 11.42 -19.64 2.39
N ILE A 163 11.02 -18.94 1.32
CA ILE A 163 11.91 -18.09 0.52
C ILE A 163 12.52 -16.99 1.39
N LYS A 164 11.68 -16.25 2.14
CA LYS A 164 12.15 -15.17 3.02
C LYS A 164 13.11 -15.67 4.10
N SER A 165 12.83 -16.83 4.69
CA SER A 165 13.74 -17.43 5.67
C SER A 165 15.07 -17.82 5.05
N GLY A 166 15.06 -18.47 3.88
CA GLY A 166 16.28 -18.86 3.17
C GLY A 166 17.11 -17.65 2.75
N TRP A 167 16.45 -16.64 2.17
CA TRP A 167 17.06 -15.38 1.78
C TRP A 167 17.77 -14.69 2.94
N LYS A 168 17.07 -14.51 4.06
CA LYS A 168 17.63 -13.91 5.28
C LYS A 168 18.88 -14.63 5.75
N THR A 169 18.87 -15.97 5.76
CA THR A 169 20.05 -16.77 6.12
C THR A 169 21.20 -16.59 5.14
N GLY A 170 20.90 -16.54 3.83
CA GLY A 170 21.92 -16.38 2.79
C GLY A 170 22.61 -15.02 2.83
N THR A 171 21.86 -13.97 3.15
CA THR A 171 22.40 -12.60 3.25
C THR A 171 23.12 -12.33 4.58
N SER A 172 22.71 -12.98 5.68
CA SER A 172 23.31 -12.80 7.00
C SER A 172 24.56 -13.65 7.25
N GLU A 173 24.60 -14.86 6.70
CA GLU A 173 25.70 -15.81 6.86
C GLU A 173 26.15 -16.35 5.48
N PRO A 174 26.68 -15.48 4.61
CA PRO A 174 27.18 -15.92 3.32
C PRO A 174 28.34 -16.88 3.54
N LYS A 175 28.22 -18.11 3.02
CA LYS A 175 29.37 -19.00 2.97
C LYS A 175 30.37 -18.41 1.98
N ASP A 176 31.62 -18.24 2.41
CA ASP A 176 32.70 -17.83 1.51
C ASP A 176 32.66 -18.70 0.26
N ALA A 177 32.31 -18.08 -0.87
CA ALA A 177 32.15 -18.78 -2.15
C ALA A 177 33.48 -19.37 -2.68
N GLY A 178 34.59 -19.24 -1.94
CA GLY A 178 35.95 -19.62 -2.33
C GLY A 178 36.66 -20.65 -1.45
N ALA A 179 35.98 -21.36 -0.53
CA ALA A 179 36.62 -22.44 0.24
C ALA A 179 36.45 -23.81 -0.44
N LYS A 180 37.03 -24.00 -1.63
CA LYS A 180 37.40 -25.31 -2.19
C LYS A 180 38.61 -25.19 -3.11
#